data_AF-A0A5B7J4C4-F1
#
_entry.id   AF-A0A5B7J4C4-F1
#
_cell.length_a   1.000
_cell.length_b   1.000
_cell.length_c   1.000
_cell.angle_alpha   90.00
_cell.angle_beta   90.00
_cell.angle_gamma   90.00
#
_symmetry.space_group_name_H-M   'P 1'
#
loop_
_entity.id
_entity.type
_entity.pdbx_description
1 polymer ?
#
loop_
_entity_poly.entity_id
_entity_poly.type
_entity_poly.pdbx_seq_one_letter_code
_entity_poly.pdbx_strand_id
1 'polypeptide(L)'
;MKRAKVLDYNLQVQLEPYMREIKPRPSIYFPEFIAANQADRADNVLQGTKQELVDKIRADIQDFKTTSGVDKVVVLWTANTERYTEVTEEVNGSMDALLASIKRNEKEISPSTLFAVASILEGQQAITTTTTTSTTSNTHPVFLQVTYINGSPQNTFVPGVIELAQKKKVYIAGDDFKSGQTKLKSVLVDFLVSAGIKPRSLVSYNHLGNNDGKNLNAPQTFRSKEVSE
;
A
#
# COMPACT_ATOMS: atom_id res chain seq x y z
N MET A 1 -5.71 -19.53 -0.93
CA MET A 1 -4.97 -20.25 0.14
C MET A 1 -4.01 -21.31 -0.41
N LYS A 2 -4.47 -22.30 -1.20
CA LYS A 2 -3.64 -23.39 -1.76
C LYS A 2 -2.28 -22.97 -2.33
N ARG A 3 -2.26 -21.92 -3.17
CA ARG A 3 -1.02 -21.37 -3.77
C ARG A 3 0.01 -20.89 -2.74
N ALA A 4 -0.45 -20.35 -1.61
CA ALA A 4 0.42 -19.73 -0.61
C ALA A 4 1.12 -20.77 0.30
N LYS A 5 0.52 -21.97 0.47
CA LYS A 5 1.05 -23.05 1.32
C LYS A 5 1.43 -22.61 2.75
N VAL A 6 0.65 -21.70 3.33
CA VAL A 6 0.86 -21.19 4.69
C VAL A 6 0.07 -21.98 5.73
N LEU A 7 -1.21 -22.23 5.45
CA LEU A 7 -2.11 -22.92 6.39
C LEU A 7 -2.04 -24.43 6.22
N ASP A 8 -2.24 -25.15 7.32
CA ASP A 8 -2.43 -26.61 7.29
C ASP A 8 -3.56 -27.03 6.33
N TYR A 9 -3.42 -28.20 5.72
CA TYR A 9 -4.38 -28.69 4.74
C TYR A 9 -5.81 -28.79 5.30
N ASN A 10 -5.98 -29.32 6.52
CA ASN A 10 -7.31 -29.48 7.10
C ASN A 10 -7.98 -28.14 7.36
N LEU A 11 -7.20 -27.13 7.78
CA LEU A 11 -7.70 -25.77 7.93
C LEU A 11 -8.09 -25.16 6.57
N GLN A 12 -7.35 -25.42 5.49
CA GLN A 12 -7.73 -24.97 4.16
C GLN A 12 -9.06 -25.59 3.70
N VAL A 13 -9.33 -26.86 4.03
CA VAL A 13 -10.61 -27.52 3.73
C VAL A 13 -11.76 -26.87 4.49
N GLN A 14 -11.57 -26.61 5.79
CA GLN A 14 -12.58 -25.96 6.62
C GLN A 14 -12.90 -24.53 6.16
N LEU A 15 -11.89 -23.79 5.68
CA LEU A 15 -12.04 -22.41 5.23
C LEU A 15 -12.48 -22.28 3.76
N GLU A 16 -12.50 -23.36 2.98
CA GLU A 16 -12.86 -23.33 1.55
C GLU A 16 -14.23 -22.67 1.28
N PRO A 17 -15.31 -23.01 2.01
CA PRO A 17 -16.64 -22.47 1.73
C PRO A 17 -16.71 -20.94 1.92
N TYR A 18 -15.89 -20.40 2.82
CA TYR A 18 -15.86 -18.97 3.14
C TYR A 18 -14.95 -18.19 2.20
N MET A 19 -13.87 -18.80 1.69
CA MET A 19 -12.82 -18.11 0.97
C MET A 19 -12.99 -18.15 -0.56
N ARG A 20 -13.74 -19.13 -1.09
CA ARG A 20 -13.90 -19.31 -2.55
C ARG A 20 -14.66 -18.15 -3.22
N GLU A 21 -15.55 -17.49 -2.49
CA GLU A 21 -16.35 -16.37 -2.99
C GLU A 21 -15.58 -15.04 -2.95
N ILE A 22 -14.49 -14.98 -2.18
CA ILE A 22 -13.68 -13.76 -2.03
C ILE A 22 -12.71 -13.65 -3.21
N LYS A 23 -13.12 -12.88 -4.22
CA LYS A 23 -12.34 -12.62 -5.43
C LYS A 23 -11.75 -11.21 -5.41
N PRO A 24 -10.43 -11.05 -5.61
CA PRO A 24 -9.81 -9.72 -5.71
C PRO A 24 -10.37 -8.93 -6.89
N ARG A 25 -10.55 -7.62 -6.71
CA ARG A 25 -10.83 -6.69 -7.81
C ARG A 25 -9.64 -6.61 -8.76
N PRO A 26 -9.85 -6.26 -10.04
CA PRO A 26 -8.76 -5.91 -10.94
C PRO A 26 -7.89 -4.79 -10.35
N SER A 27 -6.59 -4.80 -10.62
CA SER A 27 -5.64 -3.86 -10.02
C SER A 27 -4.75 -3.18 -11.06
N ILE A 28 -4.00 -2.18 -10.61
CA ILE A 28 -3.04 -1.45 -11.45
C ILE A 28 -1.78 -2.30 -11.60
N TYR A 29 -1.32 -2.49 -12.83
CA TYR A 29 -0.09 -3.21 -13.12
C TYR A 29 0.80 -2.42 -14.08
N PHE A 30 1.94 -1.96 -13.57
CA PHE A 30 3.01 -1.34 -14.33
C PHE A 30 4.24 -2.27 -14.27
N PRO A 31 4.56 -3.01 -15.35
CA PRO A 31 5.61 -4.03 -15.35
C PRO A 31 6.98 -3.54 -14.88
N GLU A 32 7.30 -2.27 -15.14
CA GLU A 32 8.57 -1.63 -14.83
C GLU A 32 8.80 -1.38 -13.33
N PHE A 33 7.78 -1.56 -12.48
CA PHE A 33 7.90 -1.34 -11.04
C PHE A 33 8.18 -2.61 -10.24
N ILE A 34 7.96 -3.79 -10.80
CA ILE A 34 8.16 -5.08 -10.09
C ILE A 34 9.04 -6.02 -10.92
N ALA A 35 9.36 -7.20 -10.37
CA ALA A 35 10.15 -8.17 -11.11
C ALA A 35 9.43 -8.66 -12.38
N ALA A 36 10.14 -8.73 -13.51
CA ALA A 36 9.57 -9.19 -14.80
C ALA A 36 8.97 -10.61 -14.71
N ASN A 37 9.45 -11.43 -13.77
CA ASN A 37 8.95 -12.78 -13.51
C ASN A 37 7.53 -12.85 -12.89
N GLN A 38 6.88 -11.69 -12.71
CA GLN A 38 5.49 -11.55 -12.30
C GLN A 38 4.52 -11.41 -13.48
N ALA A 39 5.01 -11.23 -14.72
CA ALA A 39 4.16 -10.98 -15.90
C ALA A 39 3.08 -12.05 -16.10
N ASP A 40 3.44 -13.34 -16.02
CA ASP A 40 2.50 -14.46 -16.20
C ASP A 40 1.39 -14.52 -15.14
N ARG A 41 1.52 -13.76 -14.05
CA ARG A 41 0.53 -13.69 -12.96
C ARG A 41 -0.48 -12.56 -13.17
N ALA A 42 -0.20 -11.60 -14.04
CA ALA A 42 -1.02 -10.41 -14.22
C ALA A 42 -2.19 -10.66 -15.19
N ASP A 43 -3.24 -11.34 -14.71
CA ASP A 43 -4.46 -11.67 -15.47
C ASP A 43 -5.69 -10.82 -15.07
N ASN A 44 -5.56 -9.98 -14.05
CA ASN A 44 -6.65 -9.20 -13.46
C ASN A 44 -6.26 -7.72 -13.34
N VAL A 45 -6.18 -7.03 -14.49
CA VAL A 45 -5.52 -5.72 -14.62
C VAL A 45 -6.48 -4.64 -15.12
N LEU A 46 -6.45 -3.47 -14.47
CA LEU A 46 -7.12 -2.25 -14.91
C LEU A 46 -6.36 -1.59 -16.06
N GLN A 47 -7.11 -0.99 -16.98
CA GLN A 47 -6.56 -0.26 -18.13
C GLN A 47 -6.95 1.21 -18.05
N GLY A 48 -6.10 2.09 -18.60
CA GLY A 48 -6.35 3.52 -18.65
C GLY A 48 -5.11 4.35 -18.30
N THR A 49 -5.28 5.66 -18.36
CA THR A 49 -4.31 6.65 -17.87
C THR A 49 -4.20 6.60 -16.34
N LYS A 50 -3.09 7.09 -15.78
CA LYS A 50 -2.88 7.14 -14.32
C LYS A 50 -3.99 7.89 -13.60
N GLN A 51 -4.54 8.95 -14.20
CA GLN A 51 -5.70 9.65 -13.65
C GLN A 51 -6.94 8.76 -13.60
N GLU A 52 -7.29 8.08 -14.71
CA GLU A 52 -8.42 7.15 -14.74
C GLU A 52 -8.23 6.00 -13.74
N LEU A 53 -7.01 5.49 -13.59
CA LEU A 53 -6.69 4.44 -12.63
C LEU A 53 -6.88 4.93 -11.18
N VAL A 54 -6.45 6.15 -10.84
CA VAL A 54 -6.75 6.75 -9.53
C VAL A 54 -8.26 6.82 -9.31
N ASP A 55 -9.02 7.32 -10.29
CA ASP A 55 -10.46 7.46 -10.16
C ASP A 55 -11.17 6.11 -10.05
N LYS A 56 -10.65 5.04 -10.67
CA LYS A 56 -11.13 3.67 -10.46
C LYS A 56 -10.88 3.17 -9.04
N ILE A 57 -9.69 3.37 -8.48
CA ILE A 57 -9.40 2.97 -7.08
C ILE A 57 -10.26 3.76 -6.10
N ARG A 58 -10.49 5.05 -6.36
CA ARG A 58 -11.42 5.88 -5.57
C ARG A 58 -12.84 5.32 -5.60
N ALA A 59 -13.34 4.95 -6.78
CA ALA A 59 -14.65 4.32 -6.93
C ALA A 59 -14.73 2.96 -6.20
N ASP A 60 -13.67 2.15 -6.25
CA ASP A 60 -13.62 0.87 -5.52
C ASP A 60 -13.69 1.07 -4.00
N ILE A 61 -13.02 2.09 -3.46
CA ILE A 61 -13.09 2.44 -2.02
C ILE A 61 -14.51 2.86 -1.63
N GLN A 62 -15.16 3.68 -2.45
CA GLN A 62 -16.53 4.15 -2.21
C GLN A 62 -17.54 3.00 -2.29
N ASP A 63 -17.42 2.15 -3.30
CA ASP A 63 -18.26 0.97 -3.48
C ASP A 63 -18.10 -0.01 -2.32
N PHE A 64 -16.85 -0.31 -1.91
CA PHE A 64 -16.60 -1.16 -0.74
C PHE A 64 -17.24 -0.58 0.53
N LYS A 65 -17.09 0.73 0.76
CA LYS A 65 -17.69 1.36 1.95
C LYS A 65 -19.22 1.25 1.93
N THR A 66 -19.83 1.55 0.78
CA THR A 66 -21.29 1.55 0.63
C THR A 66 -21.87 0.14 0.79
N THR A 67 -21.24 -0.85 0.16
CA THR A 67 -21.70 -2.24 0.19
C THR A 67 -21.49 -2.94 1.53
N SER A 68 -20.43 -2.57 2.25
CA SER A 68 -20.14 -3.14 3.58
C SER A 68 -20.81 -2.39 4.74
N GLY A 69 -21.23 -1.14 4.54
CA GLY A 69 -21.82 -0.30 5.57
C GLY A 69 -20.85 0.17 6.65
N VAL A 70 -19.54 0.11 6.39
CA VAL A 70 -18.51 0.54 7.37
C VAL A 70 -18.35 2.06 7.38
N ASP A 71 -18.07 2.63 8.56
CA ASP A 71 -17.81 4.07 8.68
C ASP A 71 -16.39 4.46 8.25
N LYS A 72 -15.44 3.54 8.46
CA LYS A 72 -14.00 3.76 8.28
C LYS A 72 -13.40 2.70 7.39
N VAL A 73 -12.43 3.11 6.56
CA VAL A 73 -11.72 2.21 5.65
C VAL A 73 -10.21 2.33 5.90
N VAL A 74 -9.52 1.21 5.87
CA VAL A 74 -8.06 1.16 5.85
C VAL A 74 -7.63 0.45 4.58
N VAL A 75 -6.84 1.15 3.76
CA VAL A 75 -6.19 0.59 2.58
C VAL A 75 -4.78 0.20 2.99
N LEU A 76 -4.43 -1.07 2.79
CA LEU A 76 -3.12 -1.59 3.17
C LEU A 76 -2.45 -2.22 1.94
N TRP A 77 -1.26 -1.73 1.62
CA TRP A 77 -0.41 -2.30 0.59
C TRP A 77 0.32 -3.53 1.14
N THR A 78 -0.06 -4.70 0.64
CA THR A 78 0.62 -5.99 0.89
C THR A 78 0.89 -6.73 -0.42
N ALA A 79 1.07 -5.96 -1.51
CA ALA A 79 1.39 -6.50 -2.81
C ALA A 79 2.90 -6.78 -2.94
N ASN A 80 3.36 -7.07 -4.15
CA ASN A 80 4.78 -7.21 -4.43
C ASN A 80 5.55 -5.94 -4.07
N THR A 81 6.77 -6.10 -3.56
CA THR A 81 7.73 -5.00 -3.42
C THR A 81 8.02 -4.38 -4.78
N GLU A 82 7.83 -3.07 -4.87
CA GLU A 82 8.20 -2.29 -6.05
C GLU A 82 9.66 -1.82 -5.93
N ARG A 83 10.28 -1.45 -7.05
CA ARG A 83 11.50 -0.63 -7.04
C ARG A 83 11.19 0.77 -6.49
N TYR A 84 12.21 1.49 -6.07
CA TYR A 84 12.03 2.91 -5.72
C TYR A 84 11.71 3.75 -6.95
N THR A 85 10.89 4.78 -6.73
CA THR A 85 10.73 5.91 -7.65
C THR A 85 11.84 6.93 -7.42
N GLU A 86 12.33 7.55 -8.49
CA GLU A 86 13.13 8.76 -8.40
C GLU A 86 12.29 9.93 -7.83
N VAL A 87 12.92 10.75 -6.98
CA VAL A 87 12.26 11.91 -6.37
C VAL A 87 12.83 13.18 -6.99
N THR A 88 11.98 13.94 -7.66
CA THR A 88 12.35 15.24 -8.28
C THR A 88 11.27 16.28 -8.00
N GLU A 89 11.67 17.56 -7.98
CA GLU A 89 10.77 18.69 -7.72
C GLU A 89 9.62 18.77 -8.74
N GLU A 90 9.90 18.49 -10.01
CA GLU A 90 8.93 18.64 -11.11
C GLU A 90 7.91 17.49 -11.17
N VAL A 91 8.27 16.30 -10.68
CA VAL A 91 7.44 15.10 -10.80
C VAL A 91 6.63 14.86 -9.54
N ASN A 92 7.29 14.82 -8.38
CA ASN A 92 6.68 14.33 -7.13
C ASN A 92 7.22 15.02 -5.86
N GLY A 93 7.94 16.13 -6.00
CA GLY A 93 8.48 16.94 -4.89
C GLY A 93 7.44 17.78 -4.15
N SER A 94 6.28 18.03 -4.76
CA SER A 94 5.14 18.71 -4.12
C SER A 94 3.81 18.05 -4.47
N MET A 95 2.76 18.36 -3.71
CA MET A 95 1.40 17.89 -3.96
C MET A 95 0.94 18.30 -5.37
N ASP A 96 1.17 19.55 -5.76
CA ASP A 96 0.73 20.07 -7.07
C ASP A 96 1.51 19.41 -8.21
N ALA A 97 2.83 19.24 -8.07
CA ALA A 97 3.66 18.51 -9.03
C ALA A 97 3.17 17.07 -9.19
N LEU A 98 2.95 16.36 -8.08
CA LEU A 98 2.47 14.97 -8.08
C LEU A 98 1.13 14.82 -8.80
N LEU A 99 0.14 15.64 -8.45
CA LEU A 99 -1.19 15.58 -9.07
C LEU A 99 -1.15 15.96 -10.55
N ALA A 100 -0.28 16.91 -10.94
CA ALA A 100 -0.07 17.25 -12.34
C ALA A 100 0.61 16.11 -13.11
N SER A 101 1.59 15.44 -12.50
CA SER A 101 2.29 14.29 -13.07
C SER A 101 1.37 13.09 -13.31
N ILE A 102 0.43 12.83 -12.40
CA ILE A 102 -0.62 11.82 -12.58
C ILE A 102 -1.47 12.14 -13.82
N LYS A 103 -1.90 13.40 -13.97
CA LYS A 103 -2.68 13.84 -15.15
C LYS A 103 -1.89 13.76 -16.45
N ARG A 104 -0.59 14.03 -16.42
CA ARG A 104 0.32 13.89 -17.58
C ARG A 104 0.76 12.45 -17.85
N ASN A 105 0.32 11.49 -17.03
CA ASN A 105 0.67 10.07 -17.17
C ASN A 105 2.19 9.81 -17.06
N GLU A 106 2.89 10.59 -16.22
CA GLU A 106 4.34 10.51 -16.03
C GLU A 106 4.81 9.12 -15.61
N LYS A 107 5.93 8.63 -16.15
CA LYS A 107 6.41 7.25 -15.93
C LYS A 107 6.74 6.97 -14.46
N GLU A 108 7.36 7.92 -13.77
CA GLU A 108 7.90 7.75 -12.41
C GLU A 108 6.87 7.90 -11.29
N ILE A 109 5.65 7.42 -11.56
CA ILE A 109 4.54 7.34 -10.61
C ILE A 109 4.14 5.87 -10.50
N SER A 110 4.47 5.21 -9.40
CA SER A 110 4.22 3.78 -9.22
C SER A 110 2.75 3.47 -8.94
N PRO A 111 2.32 2.20 -9.11
CA PRO A 111 1.00 1.76 -8.66
C PRO A 111 0.75 2.06 -7.17
N SER A 112 1.71 1.81 -6.27
CA SER A 112 1.53 2.13 -4.85
C SER A 112 1.29 3.63 -4.59
N THR A 113 1.94 4.52 -5.35
CA THR A 113 1.66 5.97 -5.29
C THR A 113 0.24 6.29 -5.72
N LEU A 114 -0.28 5.64 -6.77
CA LEU A 114 -1.68 5.85 -7.20
C LEU A 114 -2.69 5.38 -6.15
N PHE A 115 -2.44 4.25 -5.49
CA PHE A 115 -3.28 3.78 -4.37
C PHE A 115 -3.23 4.73 -3.17
N ALA A 116 -2.04 5.25 -2.82
CA ALA A 116 -1.89 6.22 -1.74
C ALA A 116 -2.67 7.51 -2.04
N VAL A 117 -2.51 8.07 -3.25
CA VAL A 117 -3.22 9.28 -3.69
C VAL A 117 -4.73 9.05 -3.71
N ALA A 118 -5.22 7.95 -4.27
CA ALA A 118 -6.65 7.61 -4.27
C ALA A 118 -7.21 7.55 -2.84
N SER A 119 -6.50 6.88 -1.93
CA SER A 119 -6.90 6.73 -0.53
C SER A 119 -6.96 8.09 0.18
N ILE A 120 -5.96 8.95 -0.02
CA ILE A 120 -5.91 10.28 0.58
C ILE A 120 -7.02 11.19 0.03
N LEU A 121 -7.30 11.13 -1.27
CA LEU A 121 -8.37 11.92 -1.89
C LEU A 121 -9.76 11.51 -1.40
N GLU A 122 -9.98 10.22 -1.14
CA GLU A 122 -11.22 9.74 -0.54
C GLU A 122 -11.34 10.13 0.94
N GLY A 123 -10.23 10.20 1.67
CA GLY A 123 -10.17 10.51 3.10
C GLY A 123 -10.77 11.86 3.57
N GLN A 124 -11.15 12.76 2.64
CA GLN A 124 -11.70 14.08 2.97
C GLN A 124 -13.02 14.39 2.25
N GLN A 125 -13.74 13.39 1.73
CA GLN A 125 -15.06 13.66 1.15
C GLN A 125 -16.08 13.90 2.28
N ALA A 126 -16.67 15.09 2.30
CA ALA A 126 -17.85 15.38 3.12
C ALA A 126 -19.05 14.70 2.46
N ILE A 127 -19.54 13.63 3.04
CA ILE A 127 -20.83 13.05 2.62
C ILE A 127 -21.92 13.90 3.30
N THR A 128 -22.70 14.62 2.50
CA THR A 128 -23.94 15.25 2.98
C THR A 128 -24.98 14.16 3.17
N THR A 129 -25.01 13.53 4.35
CA THR A 129 -26.13 12.66 4.75
C THR A 129 -27.22 13.50 5.38
N THR A 130 -28.32 13.73 4.65
CA THR A 130 -29.52 14.32 5.23
C THR A 130 -30.21 13.26 6.08
N THR A 131 -30.05 13.34 7.40
CA THR A 131 -30.82 12.50 8.33
C THR A 131 -32.05 13.28 8.76
N THR A 132 -33.23 12.90 8.26
CA THR A 132 -34.49 13.56 8.61
C THR A 132 -35.03 12.95 9.91
N THR A 133 -34.68 13.54 11.05
CA THR A 133 -35.40 13.30 12.32
C THR A 133 -36.27 14.51 12.65
N SER A 134 -37.51 14.25 13.05
CA SER A 134 -38.69 15.12 12.96
C SER A 134 -38.70 16.45 13.72
N THR A 135 -37.58 16.99 14.21
CA THR A 135 -37.58 18.31 14.88
C THR A 135 -36.26 19.11 14.84
N THR A 136 -35.15 18.59 14.31
CA THR A 136 -33.89 19.36 14.16
C THR A 136 -33.02 18.80 13.03
N SER A 137 -32.56 19.67 12.12
CA SER A 137 -31.58 19.33 11.08
C SER A 137 -30.16 19.69 11.56
N ASN A 138 -29.44 18.74 12.15
CA ASN A 138 -28.00 18.90 12.39
C ASN A 138 -27.23 18.29 11.21
N THR A 139 -26.66 19.14 10.36
CA THR A 139 -25.72 18.75 9.31
C THR A 139 -24.31 18.68 9.89
N HIS A 140 -23.90 17.51 10.36
CA HIS A 140 -22.48 17.24 10.60
C HIS A 140 -21.90 16.60 9.34
N PRO A 141 -20.84 17.15 8.73
CA PRO A 141 -20.17 16.50 7.63
C PRO A 141 -19.64 15.15 8.10
N VAL A 142 -20.12 14.06 7.49
CA VAL A 142 -19.53 12.74 7.69
C VAL A 142 -18.32 12.68 6.78
N PHE A 143 -17.13 12.85 7.35
CA PHE A 143 -15.89 12.70 6.62
C PHE A 143 -15.62 11.22 6.40
N LEU A 144 -15.43 10.83 5.15
CA LEU A 144 -15.00 9.49 4.81
C LEU A 144 -13.57 9.29 5.35
N GLN A 145 -13.40 8.58 6.47
CA GLN A 145 -12.07 8.35 7.05
C GLN A 145 -11.41 7.16 6.35
N VAL A 146 -10.47 7.45 5.46
CA VAL A 146 -9.64 6.45 4.76
C VAL A 146 -8.20 6.62 5.22
N THR A 147 -7.56 5.57 5.68
CA THR A 147 -6.12 5.53 6.02
C THR A 147 -5.38 4.67 5.02
N TYR A 148 -4.20 5.08 4.58
CA TYR A 148 -3.33 4.26 3.75
C TYR A 148 -2.10 3.76 4.53
N ILE A 149 -1.80 2.46 4.44
CA ILE A 149 -0.65 1.85 5.09
C ILE A 149 0.21 1.15 4.03
N ASN A 150 1.50 1.50 3.97
CA ASN A 150 2.48 0.82 3.13
C ASN A 150 3.17 -0.30 3.92
N GLY A 151 2.85 -1.55 3.61
CA GLY A 151 3.46 -2.74 4.22
C GLY A 151 4.71 -3.26 3.50
N SER A 152 5.13 -2.58 2.43
CA SER A 152 6.28 -2.96 1.61
C SER A 152 7.36 -1.86 1.64
N PRO A 153 8.61 -2.14 1.22
CA PRO A 153 9.73 -1.24 1.48
C PRO A 153 9.91 -0.13 0.44
N GLN A 154 9.16 -0.10 -0.66
CA GLN A 154 9.30 0.97 -1.65
C GLN A 154 8.94 2.34 -1.07
N ASN A 155 9.53 3.40 -1.61
CA ASN A 155 9.35 4.80 -1.18
C ASN A 155 8.04 5.43 -1.67
N THR A 156 6.90 4.78 -1.43
CA THR A 156 5.57 5.28 -1.84
C THR A 156 5.30 6.70 -1.31
N PHE A 157 5.78 7.04 -0.13
CA PHE A 157 5.59 8.33 0.53
C PHE A 157 6.61 9.39 0.08
N VAL A 158 6.63 9.67 -1.23
CA VAL A 158 7.36 10.82 -1.79
C VAL A 158 6.84 12.15 -1.21
N PRO A 159 7.62 13.26 -1.26
CA PRO A 159 7.24 14.52 -0.64
C PRO A 159 5.84 15.01 -1.03
N GLY A 160 5.45 14.89 -2.31
CA GLY A 160 4.11 15.26 -2.76
C GLY A 160 2.98 14.42 -2.17
N VAL A 161 3.21 13.15 -1.82
CA VAL A 161 2.22 12.30 -1.13
C VAL A 161 2.08 12.73 0.33
N ILE A 162 3.20 13.02 0.99
CA ILE A 162 3.20 13.50 2.39
C ILE A 162 2.46 14.84 2.48
N GLU A 163 2.78 15.79 1.59
CA GLU A 163 2.12 17.10 1.53
C GLU A 163 0.61 16.94 1.26
N LEU A 164 0.24 16.07 0.31
CA LEU A 164 -1.16 15.75 0.02
C LEU A 164 -1.88 15.23 1.28
N ALA A 165 -1.29 14.27 1.99
CA ALA A 165 -1.85 13.69 3.21
C ALA A 165 -2.02 14.74 4.32
N GLN A 166 -1.04 15.61 4.51
CA GLN A 166 -1.09 16.70 5.49
C GLN A 166 -2.22 17.69 5.15
N LYS A 167 -2.31 18.14 3.89
CA LYS A 167 -3.34 19.08 3.43
C LYS A 167 -4.74 18.50 3.56
N LYS A 168 -4.88 17.19 3.29
CA LYS A 168 -6.14 16.45 3.39
C LYS A 168 -6.46 15.96 4.80
N LYS A 169 -5.53 16.07 5.75
CA LYS A 169 -5.63 15.59 7.13
C LYS A 169 -5.94 14.08 7.20
N VAL A 170 -5.27 13.32 6.34
CA VAL A 170 -5.42 11.86 6.24
C VAL A 170 -4.18 11.17 6.80
N TYR A 171 -4.40 10.05 7.50
CA TYR A 171 -3.29 9.24 8.00
C TYR A 171 -2.66 8.40 6.89
N ILE A 172 -1.34 8.45 6.86
CA ILE A 172 -0.48 7.51 6.12
C ILE A 172 0.51 6.88 7.11
N ALA A 173 0.87 5.61 6.91
CA ALA A 173 1.82 4.92 7.76
C ALA A 173 2.63 3.86 6.98
N GLY A 174 3.85 3.57 7.43
CA GLY A 174 4.81 2.67 6.78
C GLY A 174 6.23 3.03 7.21
N ASP A 175 7.28 2.52 6.56
CA ASP A 175 7.29 1.55 5.46
C ASP A 175 7.80 0.17 5.94
N ASP A 176 7.40 -0.88 5.24
CA ASP A 176 7.77 -2.30 5.44
C ASP A 176 7.35 -2.96 6.77
N PHE A 177 6.90 -4.22 6.68
CA PHE A 177 6.52 -4.99 7.86
C PHE A 177 7.73 -5.52 8.63
N LYS A 178 7.91 -5.02 9.85
CA LYS A 178 8.89 -5.54 10.82
C LYS A 178 8.38 -6.79 11.56
N SER A 179 8.44 -7.95 10.91
CA SER A 179 7.82 -9.19 11.39
C SER A 179 8.77 -10.13 12.17
N GLY A 180 9.96 -10.39 11.64
CA GLY A 180 10.86 -11.45 12.11
C GLY A 180 12.28 -10.99 12.42
N GLN A 181 13.20 -11.16 11.48
CA GLN A 181 14.64 -10.91 11.69
C GLN A 181 14.92 -9.46 12.11
N THR A 182 14.41 -8.45 11.39
CA THR A 182 14.59 -7.04 11.74
C THR A 182 13.93 -6.67 13.07
N LYS A 183 12.83 -7.36 13.45
CA LYS A 183 12.22 -7.21 14.78
C LYS A 183 13.19 -7.63 15.87
N LEU A 184 13.76 -8.84 15.77
CA LEU A 184 14.75 -9.33 16.71
C LEU A 184 16.02 -8.46 16.71
N LYS A 185 16.54 -8.11 15.53
CA LYS A 185 17.73 -7.28 15.34
C LYS A 185 17.61 -5.96 16.11
N SER A 186 16.47 -5.27 15.97
CA SER A 186 16.26 -3.99 16.64
C SER A 186 16.27 -4.08 18.17
N VAL A 187 15.67 -5.13 18.74
CA VAL A 187 15.67 -5.35 20.20
C VAL A 187 17.06 -5.75 20.69
N LEU A 188 17.72 -6.64 19.95
CA LEU A 188 19.04 -7.16 20.33
C LEU A 188 20.11 -6.08 20.30
N VAL A 189 20.15 -5.26 19.23
CA VAL A 189 21.16 -4.20 19.10
C VAL A 189 20.94 -3.11 20.14
N ASP A 190 19.69 -2.73 20.39
CA ASP A 190 19.34 -1.78 21.45
C ASP A 190 19.85 -2.28 22.82
N PHE A 191 19.51 -3.51 23.19
CA PHE A 191 19.99 -4.14 24.42
C PHE A 191 21.52 -4.14 24.54
N LEU A 192 22.24 -4.59 23.50
CA LEU A 192 23.70 -4.67 23.53
C LEU A 192 24.34 -3.29 23.76
N VAL A 193 23.86 -2.26 23.05
CA VAL A 193 24.36 -0.89 23.20
C VAL A 193 24.03 -0.34 24.59
N SER A 194 22.82 -0.55 25.09
CA SER A 194 22.43 -0.14 26.45
C SER A 194 23.25 -0.85 27.53
N ALA A 195 23.71 -2.07 27.29
CA ALA A 195 24.60 -2.81 28.18
C ALA A 195 26.07 -2.38 28.08
N GLY A 196 26.40 -1.33 27.30
CA GLY A 196 27.76 -0.85 27.10
C GLY A 196 28.61 -1.73 26.16
N ILE A 197 27.98 -2.69 25.47
CA ILE A 197 28.64 -3.54 24.48
C ILE A 197 28.58 -2.84 23.12
N LYS A 198 29.70 -2.81 22.39
CA LYS A 198 29.78 -2.20 21.05
C LYS A 198 29.75 -3.28 19.97
N PRO A 199 28.63 -3.51 19.26
CA PRO A 199 28.61 -4.39 18.10
C PRO A 199 29.61 -3.90 17.04
N ARG A 200 30.43 -4.82 16.52
CA ARG A 200 31.44 -4.51 15.49
C ARG A 200 31.08 -5.03 14.11
N SER A 201 30.24 -6.06 14.03
CA SER A 201 29.76 -6.65 12.78
C SER A 201 28.38 -7.23 12.99
N LEU A 202 27.50 -7.02 12.00
CA LEU A 202 26.16 -7.59 11.92
C LEU A 202 25.97 -8.09 10.49
N VAL A 203 25.92 -9.41 10.32
CA VAL A 203 25.72 -10.03 9.01
C VAL A 203 24.38 -10.76 9.04
N SER A 204 23.49 -10.42 8.12
CA SER A 204 22.12 -10.93 8.07
C SER A 204 21.86 -11.57 6.71
N TYR A 205 21.54 -12.86 6.71
CA TYR A 205 21.19 -13.62 5.49
C TYR A 205 19.74 -14.08 5.59
N ASN A 206 19.01 -13.98 4.47
CA ASN A 206 17.63 -14.41 4.34
C ASN A 206 17.46 -15.22 3.05
N HIS A 207 16.69 -16.31 3.11
CA HIS A 207 16.27 -17.09 1.95
C HIS A 207 14.82 -17.54 2.14
N LEU A 208 14.01 -17.43 1.09
CA LEU A 208 12.59 -17.78 1.11
C LEU A 208 12.13 -18.24 -0.27
N GLY A 209 11.28 -19.28 -0.30
CA GLY A 209 10.84 -19.93 -1.54
C GLY A 209 9.42 -19.56 -2.00
N ASN A 210 8.82 -18.53 -1.41
CA ASN A 210 7.49 -18.05 -1.76
C ASN A 210 7.55 -16.98 -2.88
N ASN A 211 6.40 -16.40 -3.25
CA ASN A 211 6.35 -15.38 -4.30
C ASN A 211 7.08 -14.08 -3.93
N ASP A 212 7.20 -13.78 -2.63
CA ASP A 212 7.94 -12.62 -2.15
C ASP A 212 9.43 -12.77 -2.47
N GLY A 213 10.04 -13.90 -2.09
CA GLY A 213 11.41 -14.24 -2.51
C GLY A 213 11.59 -14.27 -4.03
N LYS A 214 10.63 -14.84 -4.77
CA LYS A 214 10.66 -14.84 -6.24
C LYS A 214 10.70 -13.42 -6.83
N ASN A 215 9.94 -12.48 -6.25
CA ASN A 215 9.95 -11.07 -6.66
C ASN A 215 11.28 -10.42 -6.30
N LEU A 216 11.76 -10.62 -5.07
CA LEU A 216 13.01 -10.05 -4.56
C LEU A 216 14.28 -10.61 -5.22
N ASN A 217 14.19 -11.63 -6.07
CA ASN A 217 15.32 -12.07 -6.90
C ASN A 217 15.74 -11.03 -7.96
N ALA A 218 14.91 -10.04 -8.28
CA ALA A 218 15.29 -8.95 -9.16
C ALA A 218 16.06 -7.84 -8.39
N PRO A 219 17.22 -7.36 -8.89
CA PRO A 219 18.06 -6.41 -8.15
C PRO A 219 17.37 -5.11 -7.72
N GLN A 220 16.51 -4.55 -8.58
CA GLN A 220 15.84 -3.27 -8.29
C GLN A 220 14.81 -3.40 -7.16
N THR A 221 14.07 -4.50 -7.09
CA THR A 221 13.12 -4.78 -6.01
C THR A 221 13.85 -5.24 -4.74
N PHE A 222 14.98 -5.94 -4.87
CA PHE A 222 15.84 -6.28 -3.73
C PHE A 222 16.39 -5.03 -3.04
N ARG A 223 16.85 -4.05 -3.84
CA ARG A 223 17.42 -2.80 -3.32
C ARG A 223 16.47 -2.07 -2.37
N SER A 224 15.16 -2.10 -2.65
CA SER A 224 14.15 -1.52 -1.76
C SER A 224 14.15 -2.21 -0.40
N LYS A 225 14.15 -3.56 -0.38
CA LYS A 225 14.17 -4.34 0.86
C LYS A 225 15.49 -4.18 1.63
N GLU A 226 16.61 -4.14 0.92
CA GLU A 226 17.94 -3.96 1.51
C GLU A 226 18.07 -2.64 2.30
N VAL A 227 17.43 -1.57 1.84
CA VAL A 227 17.45 -0.26 2.53
C VAL A 227 16.64 -0.28 3.83
N SER A 228 15.59 -1.10 3.92
CA SER A 228 14.71 -1.17 5.09
C SER A 228 15.15 -2.13 6.19
N GLU A 229 16.01 -3.11 5.90
CA GLU A 229 16.32 -4.26 6.79
C GLU A 229 17.41 -4.05 7.85
#